data_AF-A0AA39XX99-F1
#
_entry.id   AF-A0AA39XX99-F1
#
_cell.length_a   1.000
_cell.length_b   1.000
_cell.length_c   1.000
_cell.angle_alpha   90.00
_cell.angle_beta   90.00
_cell.angle_gamma   90.00
#
_symmetry.space_group_name_H-M   'P 1'
#
loop_
_entity.id
_entity.type
_entity.pdbx_description
1 polymer ?
#
loop_
_entity_poly.entity_id
_entity_poly.type
_entity_poly.pdbx_seq_one_letter_code
_entity_poly.pdbx_strand_id
1 'polypeptide(L)'
;MAMDIVSVSIDGTQVPKLYHFSELNATTTGRNRTAALPRAIVRINGEDAATVIERRNAVWSIYQDADSQWNSVMRSYAFPAASTFVAASLDYQGANLTLTYDNGETRTEPNFAIIRDGANFTGVVTGEDYYNRFCNPDTAPLAQAASATPSIIAPTPTPTVTIAAAPTIEGYPYPVVRDSGSNTTSGYFLNGTGYEDVAVLAVTSFSPGGDMGFVEYMTDFQRVIEEFLALSKANGKTKLVIDLAANGGGYIVAGYELFNQIFPGIPLFRADNLRETESLRHMAEVSGEFLNQILNFDGTGTEDGDADETTVARNRAFGALQQSPIIGNIVPGGVYAPDGTNLTSVEAILDPVIIKGDRFTAYAYTPLNETSDAFNISGTGHRANLPPAVFAPEDVVLLTDGTCGSTCTLFAYLMIQQLDVKATVVGGRPKAGKMQSVAGVEGAQVFFLPSLQSAATAVLTLSPELNQTDSELALLDEGYALRRAANPASPGGVNGKNAFMKGDAETPLQFLYQAANCRFFYTKEMLFGPGEVWKRAVDATWTDPAAFCVEGSRVSTNMSAEEADGKFFLNSKIRADSAGVAVAGSGGAVRAVLVGFLVVAVMVFV
;
A
#
# COMPACT_ATOMS: atom_id res chain seq x y z
N MET A 1 -4.94 22.63 -21.38
CA MET A 1 -3.72 23.33 -20.91
C MET A 1 -2.99 22.70 -19.72
N ALA A 2 -3.64 22.27 -18.62
CA ALA A 2 -2.92 21.81 -17.41
C ALA A 2 -2.59 20.30 -17.34
N MET A 3 -3.00 19.51 -18.35
CA MET A 3 -2.89 18.04 -18.34
C MET A 3 -1.45 17.51 -18.41
N ASP A 4 -0.50 18.30 -18.92
CA ASP A 4 0.88 17.87 -19.15
C ASP A 4 1.91 18.67 -18.33
N ILE A 5 1.48 19.27 -17.23
CA ILE A 5 2.37 19.98 -16.32
C ILE A 5 3.30 18.98 -15.62
N VAL A 6 4.61 19.26 -15.66
CA VAL A 6 5.66 18.49 -14.96
C VAL A 6 6.58 19.40 -14.16
N SER A 7 7.17 18.86 -13.10
CA SER A 7 8.14 19.55 -12.25
C SER A 7 9.56 19.10 -12.59
N VAL A 8 10.39 20.00 -13.12
CA VAL A 8 11.73 19.67 -13.63
C VAL A 8 12.80 20.61 -13.07
N SER A 9 13.85 20.01 -12.54
CA SER A 9 15.09 20.67 -12.15
C SER A 9 16.07 20.69 -13.32
N ILE A 10 16.91 21.72 -13.36
CA ILE A 10 17.96 21.82 -14.38
C ILE A 10 19.09 20.81 -14.17
N ASP A 11 19.34 20.40 -12.93
CA ASP A 11 20.48 19.53 -12.56
C ASP A 11 20.13 18.48 -11.48
N GLY A 12 18.89 18.47 -11.00
CA GLY A 12 18.39 17.54 -9.98
C GLY A 12 18.68 17.97 -8.54
N THR A 13 19.38 19.09 -8.31
CA THR A 13 19.58 19.66 -6.96
C THR A 13 18.98 21.04 -6.81
N GLN A 14 18.94 21.84 -7.88
CA GLN A 14 18.24 23.12 -7.91
C GLN A 14 16.73 22.91 -7.85
N VAL A 15 16.05 23.85 -7.18
CA VAL A 15 14.59 23.85 -7.06
C VAL A 15 13.94 23.77 -8.45
N PRO A 16 13.04 22.81 -8.70
CA PRO A 16 12.44 22.62 -10.00
C PRO A 16 11.45 23.73 -10.35
N LYS A 17 11.25 23.94 -11.64
CA LYS A 17 10.18 24.77 -12.19
C LYS A 17 9.15 23.89 -12.90
N LEU A 18 7.99 24.48 -13.21
CA LEU A 18 6.89 23.80 -13.89
C LEU A 18 6.99 24.01 -15.40
N TYR A 19 6.81 22.96 -16.19
CA TYR A 19 6.87 23.01 -17.66
C TYR A 19 5.78 22.14 -18.27
N HIS A 20 5.51 22.36 -19.56
CA HIS A 20 4.75 21.42 -20.37
C HIS A 20 5.64 20.25 -20.80
N PHE A 21 5.22 19.02 -20.50
CA PHE A 21 5.93 17.79 -20.90
C PHE A 21 6.13 17.72 -22.43
N SER A 22 5.13 18.17 -23.19
CA SER A 22 5.18 18.22 -24.65
C SER A 22 6.30 19.14 -25.19
N GLU A 23 6.57 20.28 -24.54
CA GLU A 23 7.61 21.22 -24.93
C GLU A 23 9.02 20.71 -24.55
N LEU A 24 9.13 19.89 -23.50
CA LEU A 24 10.37 19.19 -23.16
C LEU A 24 10.73 18.12 -24.20
N ASN A 25 9.76 17.43 -24.77
CA ASN A 25 10.01 16.41 -25.80
C ASN A 25 10.45 17.04 -27.14
N ALA A 26 9.84 18.17 -27.52
CA ALA A 26 10.18 18.89 -28.76
C ALA A 26 11.63 19.41 -28.79
N THR A 27 12.24 19.66 -27.63
CA THR A 27 13.65 20.06 -27.52
C THR A 27 14.62 18.87 -27.60
N THR A 28 14.14 17.63 -27.66
CA THR A 28 14.94 16.40 -27.70
C THR A 28 15.21 15.90 -29.14
N THR A 29 14.39 16.31 -30.11
CA THR A 29 14.51 15.89 -31.52
C THR A 29 15.40 16.81 -32.38
N GLY A 30 15.89 17.92 -31.82
CA GLY A 30 16.85 18.83 -32.45
C GLY A 30 18.30 18.35 -32.30
N ARG A 31 19.14 18.54 -33.33
CA ARG A 31 20.56 18.13 -33.37
C ARG A 31 21.49 18.79 -32.32
N ASN A 32 20.97 19.66 -31.45
CA ASN A 32 21.70 20.23 -30.32
C ASN A 32 21.13 19.70 -29.00
N ARG A 33 21.77 18.68 -28.41
CA ARG A 33 21.45 18.11 -27.09
C ARG A 33 21.68 19.06 -25.91
N THR A 34 21.90 20.35 -26.16
CA THR A 34 22.07 21.42 -25.16
C THR A 34 20.87 22.37 -25.13
N ALA A 35 19.70 21.96 -25.62
CA ALA A 35 18.53 22.81 -25.67
C ALA A 35 18.11 23.22 -24.25
N ALA A 36 18.20 24.53 -23.99
CA ALA A 36 17.70 25.15 -22.76
C ALA A 36 16.27 24.70 -22.45
N LEU A 37 15.93 24.58 -21.16
CA LEU A 37 14.55 24.30 -20.74
C LEU A 37 13.60 25.35 -21.36
N PRO A 38 12.38 24.95 -21.75
CA PRO A 38 11.39 25.86 -22.34
C PRO A 38 10.95 26.92 -21.31
N ARG A 39 10.03 27.81 -21.72
CA ARG A 39 9.41 28.77 -20.78
C ARG A 39 8.74 28.03 -19.62
N ALA A 40 8.97 28.49 -18.40
CA ALA A 40 8.39 27.88 -17.21
C ALA A 40 7.01 28.47 -16.92
N ILE A 41 6.08 27.65 -16.41
CA ILE A 41 4.80 28.08 -15.86
C ILE A 41 5.06 28.65 -14.47
N VAL A 42 4.68 29.92 -14.25
CA VAL A 42 4.90 30.64 -12.98
C VAL A 42 3.61 31.02 -12.27
N ARG A 43 2.50 31.17 -13.01
CA ARG A 43 1.19 31.45 -12.40
C ARG A 43 0.06 30.63 -13.00
N ILE A 44 -0.90 30.31 -12.15
CA ILE A 44 -2.20 29.73 -12.50
C ILE A 44 -3.27 30.70 -11.99
N ASN A 45 -4.11 31.22 -12.90
CA ASN A 45 -5.16 32.20 -12.60
C ASN A 45 -4.65 33.45 -11.83
N GLY A 46 -3.41 33.87 -12.09
CA GLY A 46 -2.78 35.03 -11.45
C GLY A 46 -2.10 34.76 -10.11
N GLU A 47 -2.26 33.56 -9.55
CA GLU A 47 -1.60 33.10 -8.32
C GLU A 47 -0.35 32.27 -8.65
N ASP A 48 0.59 32.17 -7.70
CA ASP A 48 1.78 31.31 -7.83
C ASP A 48 1.37 29.87 -8.17
N ALA A 49 1.97 29.31 -9.23
CA ALA A 49 1.54 28.03 -9.78
C ALA A 49 1.73 26.86 -8.80
N ALA A 50 2.85 26.82 -8.08
CA ALA A 50 3.12 25.77 -7.11
C ALA A 50 2.13 25.84 -5.94
N THR A 51 1.86 27.05 -5.44
CA THR A 51 0.89 27.30 -4.36
C THR A 51 -0.51 26.82 -4.73
N VAL A 52 -0.95 27.08 -5.97
CA VAL A 52 -2.25 26.57 -6.46
C VAL A 52 -2.26 25.05 -6.47
N ILE A 53 -1.23 24.39 -7.00
CA ILE A 53 -1.15 22.92 -7.03
C ILE A 53 -1.14 22.34 -5.62
N GLU A 54 -0.32 22.86 -4.70
CA GLU A 54 -0.26 22.41 -3.30
C GLU A 54 -1.61 22.55 -2.60
N ARG A 55 -2.30 23.68 -2.78
CA ARG A 55 -3.63 23.90 -2.19
C ARG A 55 -4.66 22.90 -2.69
N ARG A 56 -4.59 22.52 -3.98
CA ARG A 56 -5.48 21.54 -4.59
C ARG A 56 -5.16 20.13 -4.10
N ASN A 57 -3.88 19.80 -4.02
CA ASN A 57 -3.37 18.54 -3.51
C ASN A 57 -3.82 18.28 -2.08
N ALA A 58 -3.78 19.29 -1.21
CA ALA A 58 -4.23 19.16 0.18
C ALA A 58 -5.72 18.82 0.33
N VAL A 59 -6.55 19.04 -0.69
CA VAL A 59 -7.98 18.73 -0.68
C VAL A 59 -8.26 17.33 -1.24
N TRP A 60 -7.55 16.95 -2.31
CA TRP A 60 -7.94 15.81 -3.14
C TRP A 60 -6.93 14.67 -3.17
N SER A 61 -5.69 14.89 -2.73
CA SER A 61 -4.71 13.82 -2.67
C SER A 61 -5.07 12.83 -1.55
N ILE A 62 -4.79 11.57 -1.81
CA ILE A 62 -4.95 10.48 -0.84
C ILE A 62 -3.72 10.31 0.06
N TYR A 63 -2.63 11.04 -0.22
CA TYR A 63 -1.39 11.00 0.54
C TYR A 63 -1.38 12.06 1.64
N GLN A 64 -0.78 11.74 2.79
CA GLN A 64 -0.72 12.62 3.95
C GLN A 64 0.45 13.61 3.87
N ASP A 65 1.61 13.17 3.35
CA ASP A 65 2.79 14.01 3.18
C ASP A 65 2.71 14.88 1.92
N ALA A 66 2.96 16.18 2.07
CA ALA A 66 2.80 17.16 1.00
C ALA A 66 3.81 16.99 -0.17
N ASP A 67 4.97 16.37 0.05
CA ASP A 67 5.92 16.06 -1.03
C ASP A 67 5.47 14.82 -1.82
N SER A 68 4.90 13.81 -1.14
CA SER A 68 4.24 12.68 -1.81
C SER A 68 2.96 13.09 -2.54
N GLN A 69 2.16 14.00 -1.98
CA GLN A 69 1.01 14.58 -2.68
C GLN A 69 1.44 15.32 -3.96
N TRP A 70 2.60 15.99 -3.94
CA TRP A 70 3.15 16.64 -5.12
C TRP A 70 3.56 15.62 -6.18
N ASN A 71 4.27 14.57 -5.79
CA ASN A 71 4.69 13.51 -6.72
C ASN A 71 3.51 12.72 -7.30
N SER A 72 2.46 12.47 -6.51
CA SER A 72 1.30 11.68 -6.97
C SER A 72 0.53 12.31 -8.12
N VAL A 73 0.71 13.60 -8.37
CA VAL A 73 0.02 14.35 -9.44
C VAL A 73 0.97 14.85 -10.54
N MET A 74 2.26 14.52 -10.45
CA MET A 74 3.28 14.93 -11.40
C MET A 74 3.70 13.72 -12.24
N ARG A 75 3.57 13.85 -13.56
CA ARG A 75 3.98 12.79 -14.49
C ARG A 75 5.45 12.43 -14.29
N SER A 76 5.72 11.14 -14.14
CA SER A 76 7.05 10.54 -14.06
C SER A 76 7.15 9.29 -14.95
N TYR A 77 8.32 8.65 -14.98
CA TYR A 77 8.46 7.34 -15.64
C TYR A 77 7.64 6.24 -14.94
N ALA A 78 7.47 6.36 -13.61
CA ALA A 78 6.79 5.37 -12.79
C ALA A 78 5.27 5.56 -12.82
N PHE A 79 4.79 6.79 -12.99
CA PHE A 79 3.38 7.09 -13.18
C PHE A 79 3.13 8.02 -14.39
N PRO A 80 3.19 7.49 -15.63
CA PRO A 80 3.06 8.29 -16.85
C PRO A 80 1.70 8.96 -17.04
N ALA A 81 0.67 8.46 -16.34
CA ALA A 81 -0.71 8.95 -16.40
C ALA A 81 -1.02 10.03 -15.34
N ALA A 82 -0.09 10.34 -14.44
CA ALA A 82 -0.32 11.33 -13.40
C ALA A 82 -0.69 12.70 -13.99
N SER A 83 -1.65 13.36 -13.35
CA SER A 83 -2.15 14.66 -13.78
C SER A 83 -2.50 15.52 -12.57
N THR A 84 -2.32 16.84 -12.71
CA THR A 84 -2.63 17.79 -11.64
C THR A 84 -4.14 17.89 -11.41
N PHE A 85 -4.55 18.13 -10.15
CA PHE A 85 -5.94 18.46 -9.83
C PHE A 85 -6.39 19.83 -10.39
N VAL A 86 -5.50 20.58 -11.03
CA VAL A 86 -5.82 21.76 -11.84
C VAL A 86 -6.40 21.33 -13.19
N ALA A 87 -5.92 20.22 -13.74
CA ALA A 87 -6.32 19.71 -15.05
C ALA A 87 -7.59 18.86 -14.99
N ALA A 88 -7.72 18.02 -13.96
CA ALA A 88 -8.89 17.17 -13.72
C ALA A 88 -9.32 17.31 -12.25
N SER A 89 -10.46 17.95 -12.05
CA SER A 89 -10.90 18.47 -10.76
C SER A 89 -12.23 17.86 -10.34
N LEU A 90 -12.40 17.56 -9.05
CA LEU A 90 -13.67 17.12 -8.50
C LEU A 90 -14.65 18.29 -8.22
N ASP A 91 -14.17 19.52 -8.28
CA ASP A 91 -14.95 20.76 -8.17
C ASP A 91 -14.74 21.70 -9.37
N TYR A 92 -15.70 22.58 -9.64
CA TYR A 92 -15.61 23.51 -10.77
C TYR A 92 -14.76 24.74 -10.41
N GLN A 93 -13.60 24.90 -11.08
CA GLN A 93 -12.61 25.94 -10.78
C GLN A 93 -12.85 27.28 -11.52
N GLY A 94 -14.09 27.55 -11.93
CA GLY A 94 -14.48 28.74 -12.69
C GLY A 94 -14.41 28.56 -14.20
N ALA A 95 -14.81 29.60 -14.94
CA ALA A 95 -15.06 29.51 -16.39
C ALA A 95 -13.82 29.33 -17.26
N ASN A 96 -12.65 29.77 -16.80
CA ASN A 96 -11.42 29.73 -17.57
C ASN A 96 -10.22 29.34 -16.70
N LEU A 97 -9.24 28.71 -17.31
CA LEU A 97 -7.91 28.49 -16.78
C LEU A 97 -6.93 29.41 -17.52
N THR A 98 -6.18 30.22 -16.78
CA THR A 98 -5.10 31.06 -17.32
C THR A 98 -3.74 30.61 -16.78
N LEU A 99 -2.81 30.29 -17.67
CA LEU A 99 -1.41 30.04 -17.32
C LEU A 99 -0.57 31.27 -17.70
N THR A 100 0.32 31.70 -16.81
CA THR A 100 1.34 32.74 -17.10
C THR A 100 2.72 32.11 -17.03
N TYR A 101 3.57 32.48 -18.00
CA TYR A 101 4.93 31.96 -18.13
C TYR A 101 5.99 32.96 -17.66
N ASP A 102 7.21 32.49 -17.40
CA ASP A 102 8.34 33.31 -16.93
C ASP A 102 8.81 34.37 -17.95
N ASN A 103 8.49 34.17 -19.23
CA ASN A 103 8.71 35.16 -20.29
C ASN A 103 7.59 36.24 -20.38
N GLY A 104 6.58 36.18 -19.51
CA GLY A 104 5.44 37.11 -19.49
C GLY A 104 4.27 36.74 -20.42
N GLU A 105 4.38 35.68 -21.22
CA GLU A 105 3.27 35.18 -22.03
C GLU A 105 2.14 34.65 -21.13
N THR A 106 0.90 34.79 -21.61
CA THR A 106 -0.28 34.21 -20.96
C THR A 106 -1.10 33.42 -21.96
N ARG A 107 -1.63 32.28 -21.52
CA ARG A 107 -2.60 31.49 -22.30
C ARG A 107 -3.84 31.24 -21.46
N THR A 108 -5.01 31.31 -22.08
CA THR A 108 -6.29 31.12 -21.42
C THR A 108 -7.15 30.15 -22.22
N GLU A 109 -7.71 29.15 -21.55
CA GLU A 109 -8.64 28.17 -22.12
C GLU A 109 -9.92 28.08 -21.26
N PRO A 110 -11.09 27.82 -21.87
CA PRO A 110 -12.32 27.58 -21.12
C PRO A 110 -12.26 26.26 -20.36
N ASN A 111 -12.82 26.25 -19.15
CA ASN A 111 -13.06 25.04 -18.37
C ASN A 111 -14.46 24.51 -18.64
N PHE A 112 -14.63 23.18 -18.61
CA PHE A 112 -15.92 22.52 -18.78
C PHE A 112 -16.17 21.57 -17.61
N ALA A 113 -17.43 21.47 -17.17
CA ALA A 113 -17.87 20.43 -16.25
C ALA A 113 -18.50 19.29 -17.04
N ILE A 114 -18.20 18.05 -16.66
CA ILE A 114 -18.72 16.85 -17.30
C ILE A 114 -19.73 16.21 -16.35
N ILE A 115 -20.95 15.96 -16.83
CA ILE A 115 -21.93 15.14 -16.13
C ILE A 115 -21.52 13.68 -16.38
N ARG A 116 -21.26 12.92 -15.30
CA ARG A 116 -20.86 11.51 -15.40
C ARG A 116 -21.97 10.68 -16.05
N ASP A 117 -21.57 9.67 -16.81
CA ASP A 117 -22.50 8.71 -17.40
C ASP A 117 -23.36 8.05 -16.31
N GLY A 118 -24.66 7.94 -16.57
CA GLY A 118 -25.65 7.44 -15.63
C GLY A 118 -26.23 8.48 -14.66
N ALA A 119 -25.66 9.68 -14.54
CA ALA A 119 -26.24 10.74 -13.72
C ALA A 119 -27.40 11.45 -14.43
N ASN A 120 -28.61 11.31 -13.89
CA ASN A 120 -29.82 11.96 -14.44
C ASN A 120 -30.23 13.17 -13.61
N PHE A 121 -29.93 14.37 -14.13
CA PHE A 121 -30.32 15.65 -13.53
C PHE A 121 -31.72 16.13 -13.93
N THR A 122 -32.51 15.32 -14.64
CA THR A 122 -33.89 15.69 -15.02
C THR A 122 -34.72 15.94 -13.76
N GLY A 123 -35.27 17.15 -13.65
CA GLY A 123 -36.06 17.57 -12.49
C GLY A 123 -35.23 18.00 -11.27
N VAL A 124 -33.90 18.08 -11.37
CA VAL A 124 -33.03 18.60 -10.31
C VAL A 124 -32.84 20.10 -10.53
N VAL A 125 -33.55 20.93 -9.76
CA VAL A 125 -33.52 22.40 -9.88
C VAL A 125 -33.10 23.08 -8.58
N THR A 126 -33.19 22.40 -7.44
CA THR A 126 -32.77 22.88 -6.12
C THR A 126 -31.75 21.94 -5.48
N GLY A 127 -31.09 22.41 -4.42
CA GLY A 127 -30.21 21.58 -3.60
C GLY A 127 -30.95 20.43 -2.90
N GLU A 128 -32.23 20.61 -2.58
CA GLU A 128 -33.07 19.56 -2.01
C GLU A 128 -33.38 18.47 -3.04
N ASP A 129 -33.69 18.84 -4.29
CA ASP A 129 -33.84 17.85 -5.38
C ASP A 129 -32.55 17.06 -5.59
N TYR A 130 -31.40 17.73 -5.52
CA TYR A 130 -30.09 17.08 -5.65
C TYR A 130 -29.88 16.08 -4.51
N TYR A 131 -30.10 16.51 -3.26
CA TYR A 131 -29.94 15.64 -2.09
C TYR A 131 -30.86 14.42 -2.19
N ASN A 132 -32.14 14.63 -2.49
CA ASN A 132 -33.12 13.56 -2.60
C ASN A 132 -32.83 12.60 -3.76
N ARG A 133 -32.22 13.09 -4.85
CA ARG A 133 -31.87 12.27 -6.02
C ARG A 133 -30.58 11.46 -5.84
N PHE A 134 -29.55 12.08 -5.27
CA PHE A 134 -28.18 11.55 -5.33
C PHE A 134 -27.56 11.24 -3.97
N CYS A 135 -28.10 11.78 -2.86
CA CYS A 135 -27.47 11.70 -1.54
C CYS A 135 -28.34 11.02 -0.49
N ASN A 136 -29.63 10.80 -0.75
CA ASN A 136 -30.55 10.25 0.24
C ASN A 136 -30.31 8.74 0.43
N PRO A 137 -29.76 8.32 1.60
CA PRO A 137 -29.44 6.92 1.86
C PRO A 137 -30.67 6.01 1.83
N ASP A 138 -31.86 6.52 2.14
CA ASP A 138 -33.09 5.73 2.20
C ASP A 138 -33.61 5.36 0.79
N THR A 139 -33.12 6.07 -0.22
CA THR A 139 -33.43 5.81 -1.64
C THR A 139 -32.29 5.13 -2.38
N ALA A 140 -31.12 5.01 -1.75
CA ALA A 140 -29.96 4.35 -2.33
C ALA A 140 -30.17 2.82 -2.25
N PRO A 141 -30.11 2.09 -3.39
CA PRO A 141 -30.04 0.64 -3.30
C PRO A 141 -28.82 0.26 -2.47
N LEU A 142 -28.99 -0.61 -1.47
CA LEU A 142 -27.86 -1.18 -0.74
C LEU A 142 -26.89 -1.76 -1.77
N ALA A 143 -25.66 -1.29 -1.76
CA ALA A 143 -24.60 -1.97 -2.49
C ALA A 143 -24.56 -3.39 -1.96
N GLN A 144 -24.85 -4.36 -2.82
CA GLN A 144 -24.49 -5.74 -2.53
C GLN A 144 -22.98 -5.72 -2.28
N ALA A 145 -22.57 -6.21 -1.11
CA ALA A 145 -21.16 -6.39 -0.83
C ALA A 145 -20.55 -7.07 -2.06
N ALA A 146 -19.57 -6.40 -2.70
CA ALA A 146 -18.68 -7.11 -3.59
C ALA A 146 -18.00 -8.12 -2.67
N SER A 147 -18.48 -9.36 -2.69
CA SER A 147 -17.79 -10.42 -2.00
C SER A 147 -16.38 -10.42 -2.57
N ALA A 148 -15.39 -10.25 -1.71
CA ALA A 148 -14.01 -10.60 -2.03
C ALA A 148 -13.86 -12.13 -2.12
N THR A 149 -14.86 -12.83 -2.67
CA THR A 149 -14.71 -14.21 -3.12
C THR A 149 -14.15 -14.17 -4.53
N PRO A 150 -13.07 -14.93 -4.81
CA PRO A 150 -12.73 -15.26 -6.18
C PRO A 150 -13.95 -15.92 -6.80
N SER A 151 -14.51 -15.35 -7.86
CA SER A 151 -15.56 -16.01 -8.62
C SER A 151 -14.95 -17.27 -9.26
N ILE A 152 -15.34 -18.45 -8.77
CA ILE A 152 -14.97 -19.75 -9.33
C ILE A 152 -15.90 -20.12 -10.50
N ILE A 153 -16.34 -19.13 -11.28
CA ILE A 153 -17.11 -19.38 -12.50
C ILE A 153 -16.13 -19.40 -13.65
N ALA A 154 -15.82 -20.60 -14.15
CA ALA A 154 -15.02 -20.79 -15.34
C ALA A 154 -15.63 -19.97 -16.50
N PRO A 155 -14.90 -19.02 -17.11
CA PRO A 155 -15.39 -18.32 -18.28
C PRO A 155 -15.44 -19.29 -19.46
N THR A 156 -16.58 -19.30 -20.15
CA THR A 156 -16.73 -19.93 -21.45
C THR A 156 -15.63 -19.43 -22.38
N PRO A 157 -14.86 -20.30 -23.07
CA PRO A 157 -13.70 -19.89 -23.85
C PRO A 157 -14.14 -18.99 -25.01
N THR A 158 -13.91 -17.69 -24.85
CA THR A 158 -13.92 -16.75 -25.98
C THR A 158 -12.51 -16.84 -26.59
N PRO A 159 -12.35 -16.95 -27.92
CA PRO A 159 -11.04 -17.08 -28.54
C PRO A 159 -10.24 -15.80 -28.27
N THR A 160 -9.36 -15.86 -27.27
CA THR A 160 -8.38 -14.81 -26.99
C THR A 160 -7.37 -14.83 -28.12
N VAL A 161 -7.37 -13.79 -28.94
CA VAL A 161 -6.25 -13.51 -29.82
C VAL A 161 -5.05 -13.25 -28.90
N THR A 162 -4.15 -14.22 -28.79
CA THR A 162 -2.89 -14.08 -28.06
C THR A 162 -2.02 -13.06 -28.78
N ILE A 163 -2.17 -11.79 -28.40
CA ILE A 163 -1.20 -10.76 -28.73
C ILE A 163 0.06 -11.10 -27.95
N ALA A 164 1.18 -11.27 -28.66
CA ALA A 164 2.47 -11.51 -28.00
C ALA A 164 2.79 -10.34 -27.05
N ALA A 165 3.20 -10.66 -25.82
CA ALA A 165 3.58 -9.65 -24.85
C ALA A 165 4.67 -8.73 -25.42
N ALA A 166 4.52 -7.41 -25.21
CA ALA A 166 5.53 -6.45 -25.64
C ALA A 166 6.88 -6.76 -24.97
N PRO A 167 8.01 -6.63 -25.70
CA PRO A 167 9.32 -7.03 -25.19
C PRO A 167 9.79 -6.22 -23.98
N THR A 168 9.22 -5.03 -23.77
CA THR A 168 9.50 -4.15 -22.62
C THR A 168 8.21 -3.74 -21.91
N ILE A 169 8.34 -3.28 -20.66
CA ILE A 169 7.29 -2.52 -19.99
C ILE A 169 7.30 -1.11 -20.57
N GLU A 170 6.14 -0.46 -20.73
CA GLU A 170 6.08 0.91 -21.24
C GLU A 170 6.94 1.84 -20.38
N GLY A 171 7.85 2.60 -21.02
CA GLY A 171 8.76 3.51 -20.33
C GLY A 171 10.02 2.86 -19.73
N TYR A 172 10.10 1.53 -19.66
CA TYR A 172 11.25 0.81 -19.11
C TYR A 172 12.14 0.20 -20.20
N PRO A 173 13.45 0.01 -19.94
CA PRO A 173 14.35 -0.65 -20.87
C PRO A 173 14.05 -2.15 -21.00
N TYR A 174 14.85 -2.86 -21.80
CA TYR A 174 14.81 -4.32 -21.86
C TYR A 174 15.22 -4.93 -20.51
N PRO A 175 14.35 -5.73 -19.88
CA PRO A 175 14.67 -6.40 -18.63
C PRO A 175 15.56 -7.61 -18.86
N VAL A 176 16.38 -7.96 -17.87
CA VAL A 176 17.07 -9.26 -17.83
C VAL A 176 16.12 -10.36 -17.36
N VAL A 177 15.13 -10.01 -16.54
CA VAL A 177 14.03 -10.88 -16.11
C VAL A 177 12.79 -10.02 -15.85
N ARG A 178 11.60 -10.55 -16.15
CA ARG A 178 10.31 -9.89 -15.96
C ARG A 178 9.28 -10.92 -15.54
N ASP A 179 8.28 -10.48 -14.80
CA ASP A 179 7.08 -11.26 -14.55
C ASP A 179 6.33 -11.61 -15.86
N SER A 180 5.44 -12.59 -15.75
CA SER A 180 4.78 -13.26 -16.86
C SER A 180 3.50 -12.54 -17.32
N GLY A 181 3.28 -11.27 -16.94
CA GLY A 181 2.21 -10.46 -17.51
C GLY A 181 1.66 -9.35 -16.62
N SER A 182 1.95 -9.36 -15.32
CA SER A 182 1.50 -8.32 -14.40
C SER A 182 2.20 -6.98 -14.67
N ASN A 183 3.42 -7.01 -15.21
CA ASN A 183 4.29 -5.86 -15.47
C ASN A 183 4.57 -5.02 -14.23
N THR A 184 4.62 -5.67 -13.08
CA THR A 184 4.84 -5.04 -11.77
C THR A 184 6.21 -5.34 -11.20
N THR A 185 6.89 -6.40 -11.67
CA THR A 185 8.18 -6.86 -11.14
C THR A 185 9.14 -7.17 -12.28
N SER A 186 10.29 -6.49 -12.30
CA SER A 186 11.28 -6.64 -13.35
C SER A 186 12.69 -6.31 -12.87
N GLY A 187 13.67 -7.07 -13.38
CA GLY A 187 15.07 -6.93 -13.06
C GLY A 187 15.88 -6.38 -14.24
N TYR A 188 16.89 -5.56 -13.93
CA TYR A 188 17.76 -4.90 -14.90
C TYR A 188 19.21 -4.90 -14.42
N PHE A 189 20.16 -4.80 -15.36
CA PHE A 189 21.53 -4.41 -15.08
C PHE A 189 21.75 -2.99 -15.57
N LEU A 190 22.29 -2.13 -14.71
CA LEU A 190 22.43 -0.72 -15.03
C LEU A 190 23.52 -0.54 -16.08
N ASN A 191 23.20 0.21 -17.13
CA ASN A 191 24.12 0.44 -18.26
C ASN A 191 24.78 1.82 -18.14
N GLY A 192 26.09 1.87 -18.37
CA GLY A 192 26.90 3.08 -18.35
C GLY A 192 28.24 2.84 -17.66
N THR A 193 29.24 3.65 -18.00
CA THR A 193 30.56 3.59 -17.37
C THR A 193 30.47 3.94 -15.89
N GLY A 194 30.95 3.05 -15.02
CA GLY A 194 30.91 3.22 -13.56
C GLY A 194 29.69 2.61 -12.88
N TYR A 195 28.81 1.94 -13.64
CA TYR A 195 27.59 1.29 -13.12
C TYR A 195 27.56 -0.22 -13.38
N GLU A 196 28.65 -0.80 -13.86
CA GLU A 196 28.74 -2.20 -14.29
C GLU A 196 28.47 -3.20 -13.16
N ASP A 197 28.69 -2.79 -11.90
CA ASP A 197 28.48 -3.59 -10.69
C ASP A 197 27.07 -3.44 -10.09
N VAL A 198 26.18 -2.66 -10.73
CA VAL A 198 24.83 -2.35 -10.22
C VAL A 198 23.76 -3.21 -10.90
N ALA A 199 22.92 -3.84 -10.08
CA ALA A 199 21.65 -4.44 -10.47
C ALA A 199 20.49 -3.55 -10.00
N VAL A 200 19.38 -3.58 -10.72
CA VAL A 200 18.15 -2.86 -10.36
C VAL A 200 16.96 -3.80 -10.36
N LEU A 201 16.22 -3.86 -9.26
CA LEU A 201 14.94 -4.54 -9.16
C LEU A 201 13.84 -3.48 -9.07
N ALA A 202 13.01 -3.36 -10.10
CA ALA A 202 11.84 -2.51 -10.09
C ALA A 202 10.62 -3.31 -9.62
N VAL A 203 9.99 -2.86 -8.54
CA VAL A 203 8.74 -3.40 -8.00
C VAL A 203 7.74 -2.25 -7.92
N THR A 204 6.91 -2.11 -8.94
CA THR A 204 5.95 -1.00 -9.07
C THR A 204 4.62 -1.28 -8.37
N SER A 205 4.36 -2.53 -7.97
CA SER A 205 3.18 -2.95 -7.19
C SER A 205 3.41 -4.32 -6.56
N PHE A 206 2.81 -4.56 -5.40
CA PHE A 206 2.76 -5.86 -4.70
C PHE A 206 1.45 -6.63 -4.96
N SER A 207 0.71 -6.25 -6.00
CA SER A 207 -0.46 -6.98 -6.51
C SER A 207 -0.51 -6.90 -8.04
N PRO A 208 -1.06 -7.92 -8.72
CA PRO A 208 -1.14 -7.90 -10.17
C PRO A 208 -2.21 -6.91 -10.65
N GLY A 209 -2.05 -6.41 -11.87
CA GLY A 209 -3.16 -5.85 -12.62
C GLY A 209 -4.00 -6.95 -13.30
N GLY A 210 -5.25 -6.64 -13.65
CA GLY A 210 -6.16 -7.56 -14.33
C GLY A 210 -6.63 -8.73 -13.45
N ASP A 211 -7.04 -9.82 -14.09
CA ASP A 211 -7.72 -10.95 -13.44
C ASP A 211 -6.76 -12.06 -12.94
N MET A 212 -5.48 -11.76 -12.79
CA MET A 212 -4.47 -12.73 -12.34
C MET A 212 -4.77 -13.16 -10.89
N GLY A 213 -4.86 -14.48 -10.68
CA GLY A 213 -5.15 -15.04 -9.37
C GLY A 213 -4.00 -14.86 -8.38
N PHE A 214 -4.32 -14.82 -7.09
CA PHE A 214 -3.33 -14.62 -6.03
C PHE A 214 -2.15 -15.62 -6.09
N VAL A 215 -2.43 -16.93 -6.18
CA VAL A 215 -1.38 -17.97 -6.17
C VAL A 215 -0.51 -17.88 -7.41
N GLU A 216 -1.11 -17.60 -8.57
CA GLU A 216 -0.40 -17.40 -9.84
C GLU A 216 0.56 -16.21 -9.72
N TYR A 217 0.06 -15.06 -9.27
CA TYR A 217 0.88 -13.86 -9.06
C TYR A 217 2.03 -14.12 -8.11
N MET A 218 1.76 -14.70 -6.93
CA MET A 218 2.79 -14.91 -5.92
C MET A 218 3.86 -15.91 -6.37
N THR A 219 3.47 -16.96 -7.08
CA THR A 219 4.42 -17.94 -7.62
C THR A 219 5.33 -17.30 -8.67
N ASP A 220 4.76 -16.45 -9.53
CA ASP A 220 5.54 -15.75 -10.55
C ASP A 220 6.44 -14.66 -9.94
N PHE A 221 5.94 -13.90 -8.98
CA PHE A 221 6.71 -12.93 -8.19
C PHE A 221 7.92 -13.59 -7.51
N GLN A 222 7.70 -14.73 -6.85
CA GLN A 222 8.77 -15.52 -6.24
C GLN A 222 9.85 -15.93 -7.24
N ARG A 223 9.43 -16.48 -8.38
CA ARG A 223 10.32 -16.95 -9.44
C ARG A 223 11.16 -15.81 -10.02
N VAL A 224 10.55 -14.65 -10.29
CA VAL A 224 11.25 -13.50 -10.88
C VAL A 224 12.35 -12.98 -9.96
N ILE A 225 12.09 -12.87 -8.66
CA ILE A 225 13.09 -12.43 -7.69
C ILE A 225 14.22 -13.45 -7.57
N GLU A 226 13.88 -14.74 -7.49
CA GLU A 226 14.86 -15.82 -7.38
C GLU A 226 15.81 -15.84 -8.61
N GLU A 227 15.23 -15.74 -9.81
CA GLU A 227 15.96 -15.69 -11.07
C GLU A 227 16.81 -14.40 -11.16
N PHE A 228 16.26 -13.25 -10.76
CA PHE A 228 17.00 -11.99 -10.75
C PHE A 228 18.23 -12.02 -9.84
N LEU A 229 18.07 -12.54 -8.61
CA LEU A 229 19.16 -12.67 -7.64
C LEU A 229 20.23 -13.64 -8.15
N ALA A 230 19.83 -14.76 -8.74
CA ALA A 230 20.75 -15.72 -9.35
C ALA A 230 21.54 -15.10 -10.51
N LEU A 231 20.86 -14.39 -11.42
CA LEU A 231 21.50 -13.67 -12.53
C LEU A 231 22.44 -12.58 -12.04
N SER A 232 22.05 -11.82 -11.01
CA SER A 232 22.86 -10.78 -10.40
C SER A 232 24.17 -11.35 -9.85
N LYS A 233 24.09 -12.45 -9.10
CA LYS A 233 25.26 -13.16 -8.60
C LYS A 233 26.14 -13.70 -9.73
N ALA A 234 25.55 -14.32 -10.75
CA ALA A 234 26.29 -14.89 -11.89
C ALA A 234 27.02 -13.82 -12.72
N ASN A 235 26.51 -12.58 -12.73
CA ASN A 235 27.08 -11.45 -13.47
C ASN A 235 27.92 -10.51 -12.58
N GLY A 236 28.28 -10.94 -11.36
CA GLY A 236 29.20 -10.20 -10.48
C GLY A 236 28.65 -8.85 -10.01
N LYS A 237 27.32 -8.73 -9.87
CA LYS A 237 26.68 -7.51 -9.34
C LYS A 237 26.90 -7.45 -7.84
N THR A 238 27.33 -6.30 -7.36
CA THR A 238 27.67 -6.05 -5.95
C THR A 238 26.76 -5.02 -5.31
N LYS A 239 26.07 -4.18 -6.09
CA LYS A 239 25.11 -3.19 -5.59
C LYS A 239 23.72 -3.45 -6.13
N LEU A 240 22.71 -3.17 -5.31
CA LEU A 240 21.30 -3.30 -5.68
C LEU A 240 20.55 -1.99 -5.45
N VAL A 241 19.89 -1.51 -6.50
CA VAL A 241 18.82 -0.50 -6.39
C VAL A 241 17.48 -1.23 -6.39
N ILE A 242 16.65 -0.98 -5.39
CA ILE A 242 15.26 -1.45 -5.38
C ILE A 242 14.38 -0.24 -5.67
N ASP A 243 13.84 -0.19 -6.88
CA ASP A 243 12.96 0.89 -7.32
C ASP A 243 11.52 0.60 -6.94
N LEU A 244 11.00 1.42 -6.01
CA LEU A 244 9.64 1.39 -5.47
C LEU A 244 8.86 2.66 -5.83
N ALA A 245 9.32 3.45 -6.81
CA ALA A 245 8.59 4.62 -7.26
C ALA A 245 7.18 4.24 -7.73
N ALA A 246 6.18 5.05 -7.36
CA ALA A 246 4.75 4.82 -7.59
C ALA A 246 4.16 3.52 -6.98
N ASN A 247 4.87 2.82 -6.08
CA ASN A 247 4.37 1.57 -5.49
C ASN A 247 3.37 1.80 -4.36
N GLY A 248 2.07 1.73 -4.67
CA GLY A 248 0.99 1.90 -3.69
C GLY A 248 0.76 0.72 -2.72
N GLY A 249 1.51 -0.38 -2.86
CA GLY A 249 1.37 -1.59 -2.05
C GLY A 249 0.71 -2.75 -2.78
N GLY A 250 -0.09 -3.55 -2.07
CA GLY A 250 -0.69 -4.79 -2.59
C GLY A 250 -0.75 -5.87 -1.52
N TYR A 251 -0.48 -7.13 -1.87
CA TYR A 251 -0.52 -8.24 -0.91
C TYR A 251 0.61 -8.15 0.12
N ILE A 252 0.27 -8.09 1.40
CA ILE A 252 1.24 -8.01 2.53
C ILE A 252 2.31 -9.10 2.42
N VAL A 253 1.91 -10.32 2.07
CA VAL A 253 2.81 -11.47 1.89
C VAL A 253 3.87 -11.25 0.80
N ALA A 254 3.60 -10.45 -0.24
CA ALA A 254 4.58 -10.14 -1.28
C ALA A 254 5.70 -9.21 -0.79
N GLY A 255 5.39 -8.28 0.11
CA GLY A 255 6.42 -7.45 0.77
C GLY A 255 7.37 -8.29 1.61
N TYR A 256 6.82 -9.21 2.41
CA TYR A 256 7.64 -10.12 3.21
C TYR A 256 8.37 -11.18 2.38
N GLU A 257 7.77 -11.65 1.29
CA GLU A 257 8.41 -12.55 0.34
C GLU A 257 9.67 -11.91 -0.25
N LEU A 258 9.56 -10.66 -0.70
CA LEU A 258 10.69 -9.90 -1.23
C LEU A 258 11.81 -9.75 -0.19
N PHE A 259 11.45 -9.38 1.06
CA PHE A 259 12.41 -9.27 2.15
C PHE A 259 13.14 -10.61 2.40
N ASN A 260 12.38 -11.71 2.51
CA ASN A 260 12.93 -13.03 2.80
C ASN A 260 13.87 -13.54 1.71
N GLN A 261 13.64 -13.21 0.43
CA GLN A 261 14.56 -13.59 -0.64
C GLN A 261 15.82 -12.72 -0.71
N ILE A 262 15.71 -11.42 -0.43
CA ILE A 262 16.89 -10.52 -0.43
C ILE A 262 17.77 -10.80 0.79
N PHE A 263 17.15 -10.99 1.96
CA PHE A 263 17.82 -11.20 3.25
C PHE A 263 17.36 -12.49 3.95
N PRO A 264 17.69 -13.66 3.38
CA PRO A 264 17.28 -14.96 3.89
C PRO A 264 17.78 -15.20 5.32
N GLY A 265 16.90 -15.69 6.18
CA GLY A 265 17.20 -16.05 7.56
C GLY A 265 17.15 -14.91 8.57
N ILE A 266 16.90 -13.67 8.12
CA ILE A 266 16.68 -12.54 9.04
C ILE A 266 15.23 -12.56 9.54
N PRO A 267 14.97 -12.62 10.86
CA PRO A 267 13.61 -12.57 11.40
C PRO A 267 12.94 -11.24 11.10
N LEU A 268 11.65 -11.27 10.76
CA LEU A 268 10.84 -10.07 10.54
C LEU A 268 10.38 -9.49 11.88
N PHE A 269 10.77 -8.26 12.21
CA PHE A 269 10.12 -7.54 13.31
C PHE A 269 8.69 -7.17 12.91
N ARG A 270 7.72 -7.54 13.75
CA ARG A 270 6.31 -7.23 13.55
C ARG A 270 5.66 -6.93 14.89
N ALA A 271 5.10 -5.75 15.00
CA ALA A 271 4.32 -5.32 16.14
C ALA A 271 3.22 -4.43 15.62
N ASP A 272 2.00 -4.94 15.66
CA ASP A 272 0.82 -4.25 15.19
C ASP A 272 -0.24 -4.24 16.28
N ASN A 273 -1.15 -3.27 16.26
CA ASN A 273 -2.33 -3.31 17.13
C ASN A 273 -3.57 -2.73 16.43
N LEU A 274 -4.73 -3.02 17.01
CA LEU A 274 -6.02 -2.52 16.57
C LEU A 274 -6.55 -1.53 17.61
N ARG A 275 -7.28 -0.51 17.19
CA ARG A 275 -8.02 0.34 18.14
C ARG A 275 -9.12 -0.48 18.79
N GLU A 276 -9.13 -0.53 20.11
CA GLU A 276 -10.05 -1.36 20.90
C GLU A 276 -11.36 -0.61 21.14
N THR A 277 -12.23 -0.61 20.12
CA THR A 277 -13.60 -0.08 20.22
C THR A 277 -14.54 -1.06 20.91
N GLU A 278 -15.73 -0.61 21.31
CA GLU A 278 -16.75 -1.50 21.89
C GLU A 278 -17.16 -2.59 20.90
N SER A 279 -17.38 -2.21 19.65
CA SER A 279 -17.66 -3.13 18.54
C SER A 279 -16.57 -4.17 18.33
N LEU A 280 -15.29 -3.79 18.32
CA LEU A 280 -14.19 -4.75 18.14
C LEU A 280 -14.10 -5.72 19.33
N ARG A 281 -14.32 -5.24 20.56
CA ARG A 281 -14.36 -6.09 21.75
C ARG A 281 -15.43 -7.16 21.61
N HIS A 282 -16.66 -6.77 21.28
CA HIS A 282 -17.76 -7.72 21.12
C HIS A 282 -17.54 -8.67 19.94
N MET A 283 -16.96 -8.19 18.84
CA MET A 283 -16.53 -9.07 17.74
C MET A 283 -15.54 -10.14 18.21
N ALA A 284 -14.57 -9.78 19.06
CA ALA A 284 -13.61 -10.73 19.61
C ALA A 284 -14.25 -11.72 20.60
N GLU A 285 -15.09 -11.24 21.51
CA GLU A 285 -15.76 -12.06 22.53
C GLU A 285 -16.68 -13.11 21.89
N VAL A 286 -17.57 -12.69 20.97
CA VAL A 286 -18.50 -13.60 20.28
C VAL A 286 -17.74 -14.56 19.36
N SER A 287 -16.73 -14.08 18.64
CA SER A 287 -15.92 -14.98 17.79
C SER A 287 -15.11 -15.98 18.62
N GLY A 288 -14.67 -15.60 19.82
CA GLY A 288 -14.03 -16.50 20.78
C GLY A 288 -14.98 -17.56 21.33
N GLU A 289 -16.23 -17.20 21.64
CA GLU A 289 -17.27 -18.13 22.08
C GLU A 289 -17.58 -19.19 21.01
N PHE A 290 -17.70 -18.77 19.75
CA PHE A 290 -18.01 -19.65 18.61
C PHE A 290 -16.77 -20.10 17.82
N LEU A 291 -15.58 -20.02 18.41
CA LEU A 291 -14.31 -20.23 17.70
C LEU A 291 -14.25 -21.56 16.93
N ASN A 292 -14.66 -22.66 17.57
CA ASN A 292 -14.63 -23.97 16.94
C ASN A 292 -15.60 -24.08 15.76
N GLN A 293 -16.77 -23.44 15.85
CA GLN A 293 -17.77 -23.43 14.78
C GLN A 293 -17.28 -22.58 13.60
N ILE A 294 -16.68 -21.43 13.88
CA ILE A 294 -16.13 -20.54 12.86
C ILE A 294 -14.95 -21.20 12.13
N LEU A 295 -13.98 -21.75 12.86
CA LEU A 295 -12.78 -22.35 12.25
C LEU A 295 -13.09 -23.61 11.44
N ASN A 296 -14.05 -24.43 11.90
CA ASN A 296 -14.38 -25.69 11.24
C ASN A 296 -15.59 -25.58 10.30
N PHE A 297 -16.05 -24.37 9.98
CA PHE A 297 -17.15 -24.18 9.05
C PHE A 297 -16.76 -24.66 7.65
N ASP A 298 -17.56 -25.56 7.09
CA ASP A 298 -17.28 -26.25 5.81
C ASP A 298 -18.03 -25.66 4.61
N GLY A 299 -18.75 -24.55 4.81
CA GLY A 299 -19.54 -23.89 3.77
C GLY A 299 -20.93 -24.50 3.55
N THR A 300 -21.31 -25.55 4.28
CA THR A 300 -22.62 -26.19 4.11
C THR A 300 -23.74 -25.48 4.88
N GLY A 301 -24.99 -25.68 4.45
CA GLY A 301 -26.17 -25.18 5.16
C GLY A 301 -26.35 -23.65 5.12
N THR A 302 -25.80 -22.98 4.12
CA THR A 302 -25.94 -21.52 3.90
C THR A 302 -27.13 -21.15 3.01
N GLU A 303 -27.80 -22.13 2.41
CA GLU A 303 -28.95 -21.96 1.53
C GLU A 303 -30.19 -22.63 2.13
N ASP A 304 -31.37 -22.14 1.76
CA ASP A 304 -32.65 -22.66 2.22
C ASP A 304 -32.89 -24.06 1.63
N GLY A 305 -32.64 -25.07 2.44
CA GLY A 305 -33.02 -26.48 2.23
C GLY A 305 -34.06 -26.94 3.26
N ASP A 306 -33.90 -28.15 3.82
CA ASP A 306 -34.75 -28.67 4.91
C ASP A 306 -34.47 -28.03 6.30
N ALA A 307 -33.53 -27.08 6.38
CA ALA A 307 -33.14 -26.41 7.63
C ALA A 307 -34.03 -25.19 7.93
N ASP A 308 -34.18 -24.83 9.21
CA ASP A 308 -34.88 -23.60 9.59
C ASP A 308 -34.05 -22.33 9.28
N GLU A 309 -34.75 -21.21 9.10
CA GLU A 309 -34.17 -19.91 8.73
C GLU A 309 -33.12 -19.43 9.74
N THR A 310 -33.30 -19.75 11.03
CA THR A 310 -32.35 -19.40 12.10
C THR A 310 -31.04 -20.16 11.95
N THR A 311 -31.10 -21.44 11.60
CA THR A 311 -29.92 -22.28 11.36
C THR A 311 -29.15 -21.80 10.13
N VAL A 312 -29.86 -21.48 9.05
CA VAL A 312 -29.25 -20.92 7.83
C VAL A 312 -28.55 -19.59 8.12
N ALA A 313 -29.19 -18.68 8.87
CA ALA A 313 -28.60 -17.40 9.26
C ALA A 313 -27.32 -17.59 10.10
N ARG A 314 -27.33 -18.52 11.05
CA ARG A 314 -26.13 -18.84 11.86
C ARG A 314 -24.99 -19.41 11.02
N ASN A 315 -25.26 -20.29 10.07
CA ASN A 315 -24.23 -20.83 9.18
C ASN A 315 -23.63 -19.74 8.29
N ARG A 316 -24.46 -18.82 7.77
CA ARG A 316 -23.96 -17.63 7.05
C ARG A 316 -23.09 -16.76 7.94
N ALA A 317 -23.47 -16.56 9.20
CA ALA A 317 -22.67 -15.80 10.17
C ALA A 317 -21.31 -16.46 10.44
N PHE A 318 -21.25 -17.79 10.60
CA PHE A 318 -19.97 -18.50 10.74
C PHE A 318 -19.09 -18.33 9.50
N GLY A 319 -19.63 -18.48 8.30
CA GLY A 319 -18.89 -18.24 7.06
C GLY A 319 -18.40 -16.80 6.92
N ALA A 320 -19.22 -15.82 7.28
CA ALA A 320 -18.87 -14.40 7.24
C ALA A 320 -17.74 -14.06 8.23
N LEU A 321 -17.81 -14.56 9.47
CA LEU A 321 -16.75 -14.36 10.47
C LEU A 321 -15.49 -15.15 10.12
N GLN A 322 -15.62 -16.36 9.58
CA GLN A 322 -14.50 -17.14 9.07
C GLN A 322 -13.75 -16.29 8.04
N GLN A 323 -14.41 -15.79 7.00
CA GLN A 323 -13.76 -15.02 5.93
C GLN A 323 -13.44 -13.56 6.28
N SER A 324 -13.67 -13.11 7.53
CA SER A 324 -13.55 -11.70 7.89
C SER A 324 -12.08 -11.28 8.07
N PRO A 325 -11.61 -10.23 7.36
CA PRO A 325 -10.27 -9.69 7.57
C PRO A 325 -10.11 -9.02 8.94
N ILE A 326 -11.21 -8.68 9.61
CA ILE A 326 -11.20 -8.15 10.98
C ILE A 326 -10.99 -9.29 11.97
N ILE A 327 -11.81 -10.34 11.87
CA ILE A 327 -11.76 -11.48 12.80
C ILE A 327 -10.41 -12.19 12.74
N GLY A 328 -9.81 -12.33 11.55
CA GLY A 328 -8.47 -12.91 11.37
C GLY A 328 -7.36 -12.26 12.22
N ASN A 329 -7.53 -11.02 12.69
CA ASN A 329 -6.58 -10.34 13.56
C ASN A 329 -6.83 -10.56 15.06
N ILE A 330 -7.93 -11.20 15.43
CA ILE A 330 -8.39 -11.37 16.81
C ILE A 330 -8.80 -12.82 17.12
N VAL A 331 -8.33 -13.79 16.33
CA VAL A 331 -8.55 -15.22 16.54
C VAL A 331 -7.58 -15.75 17.61
N PRO A 332 -8.08 -16.26 18.75
CA PRO A 332 -7.25 -16.95 19.72
C PRO A 332 -6.50 -18.14 19.09
N GLY A 333 -5.19 -18.19 19.27
CA GLY A 333 -4.31 -19.22 18.70
C GLY A 333 -3.81 -18.91 17.28
N GLY A 334 -4.37 -17.89 16.61
CA GLY A 334 -4.01 -17.46 15.26
C GLY A 334 -3.12 -16.21 15.20
N VAL A 335 -2.89 -15.54 16.33
CA VAL A 335 -2.05 -14.33 16.41
C VAL A 335 -1.00 -14.45 17.51
N TYR A 336 0.13 -13.77 17.31
CA TYR A 336 1.34 -13.94 18.12
C TYR A 336 1.86 -12.59 18.58
N ALA A 337 2.32 -12.51 19.82
CA ALA A 337 3.01 -11.33 20.36
C ALA A 337 4.37 -11.12 19.66
N PRO A 338 4.97 -9.91 19.74
CA PRO A 338 6.27 -9.62 19.10
C PRO A 338 7.44 -10.51 19.54
N ASP A 339 7.36 -11.16 20.72
CA ASP A 339 8.35 -12.13 21.20
C ASP A 339 8.13 -13.56 20.66
N GLY A 340 7.10 -13.76 19.83
CA GLY A 340 6.73 -15.05 19.27
C GLY A 340 5.79 -15.88 20.16
N THR A 341 5.31 -15.33 21.28
CA THR A 341 4.32 -16.02 22.12
C THR A 341 2.97 -16.11 21.41
N ASN A 342 2.39 -17.31 21.31
CA ASN A 342 1.05 -17.50 20.77
C ASN A 342 -0.02 -16.97 21.75
N LEU A 343 -0.95 -16.13 21.27
CA LEU A 343 -2.03 -15.56 22.07
C LEU A 343 -3.28 -16.44 21.99
N THR A 344 -3.50 -17.28 23.00
CA THR A 344 -4.52 -18.36 22.96
C THR A 344 -5.87 -18.01 23.60
N SER A 345 -6.11 -16.75 23.98
CA SER A 345 -7.39 -16.31 24.60
C SER A 345 -7.78 -14.92 24.13
N VAL A 346 -9.09 -14.61 24.17
CA VAL A 346 -9.60 -13.27 23.84
C VAL A 346 -9.02 -12.22 24.77
N GLU A 347 -8.89 -12.54 26.06
CA GLU A 347 -8.28 -11.67 27.07
C GLU A 347 -6.77 -11.44 26.84
N ALA A 348 -6.09 -12.33 26.12
CA ALA A 348 -4.71 -12.09 25.67
C ALA A 348 -4.62 -11.06 24.55
N ILE A 349 -5.55 -11.15 23.61
CA ILE A 349 -5.58 -10.28 22.43
C ILE A 349 -6.07 -8.89 22.83
N LEU A 350 -7.12 -8.81 23.66
CA LEU A 350 -7.70 -7.56 24.15
C LEU A 350 -6.98 -6.98 25.38
N ASP A 351 -5.80 -7.51 25.75
CA ASP A 351 -5.01 -6.97 26.86
C ASP A 351 -4.54 -5.55 26.50
N PRO A 352 -5.11 -4.51 27.12
CA PRO A 352 -5.10 -3.19 26.51
C PRO A 352 -3.73 -2.55 26.57
N VAL A 353 -3.31 -2.00 25.44
CA VAL A 353 -2.23 -1.02 25.35
C VAL A 353 -2.86 0.37 25.38
N ILE A 354 -2.42 1.24 26.29
CA ILE A 354 -2.91 2.62 26.39
C ILE A 354 -1.93 3.55 25.72
N ILE A 355 -2.35 4.17 24.61
CA ILE A 355 -1.55 5.15 23.86
C ILE A 355 -2.33 6.46 23.85
N LYS A 356 -1.75 7.51 24.46
CA LYS A 356 -2.35 8.85 24.56
C LYS A 356 -3.80 8.88 25.09
N GLY A 357 -4.18 7.90 25.93
CA GLY A 357 -5.50 7.80 26.54
C GLY A 357 -6.52 6.96 25.75
N ASP A 358 -6.20 6.58 24.51
CA ASP A 358 -6.97 5.59 23.74
C ASP A 358 -6.55 4.17 24.09
N ARG A 359 -7.49 3.23 23.94
CA ARG A 359 -7.26 1.79 24.15
C ARG A 359 -6.99 1.08 22.83
N PHE A 360 -6.00 0.21 22.84
CA PHE A 360 -5.64 -0.66 21.71
C PHE A 360 -5.49 -2.09 22.20
N THR A 361 -5.61 -3.06 21.30
CA THR A 361 -5.30 -4.46 21.58
C THR A 361 -3.82 -4.62 21.98
N ALA A 362 -3.47 -5.79 22.50
CA ALA A 362 -2.07 -6.18 22.64
C ALA A 362 -1.34 -6.05 21.29
N TYR A 363 -0.04 -5.75 21.33
CA TYR A 363 0.78 -5.84 20.13
C TYR A 363 0.80 -7.29 19.66
N ALA A 364 0.53 -7.49 18.40
CA ALA A 364 0.48 -8.81 17.79
C ALA A 364 0.84 -8.76 16.31
N TYR A 365 1.06 -9.94 15.74
CA TYR A 365 1.14 -10.15 14.30
C TYR A 365 0.43 -11.46 13.93
N THR A 366 0.02 -11.56 12.67
CA THR A 366 -0.46 -12.83 12.09
C THR A 366 0.73 -13.55 11.46
N PRO A 367 0.99 -14.82 11.80
CA PRO A 367 2.12 -15.53 11.25
C PRO A 367 1.90 -15.78 9.77
N LEU A 368 2.98 -15.80 8.98
CA LEU A 368 2.93 -16.13 7.54
C LEU A 368 3.69 -17.43 7.24
N ASN A 369 3.91 -18.23 8.27
CA ASN A 369 4.61 -19.51 8.17
C ASN A 369 3.67 -20.69 7.95
N GLU A 370 2.39 -20.41 7.69
CA GLU A 370 1.46 -21.44 7.27
C GLU A 370 1.93 -22.06 5.96
N THR A 371 1.97 -23.38 5.95
CA THR A 371 2.48 -24.15 4.82
C THR A 371 1.35 -24.82 4.09
N SER A 372 1.27 -24.65 2.78
CA SER A 372 0.31 -25.36 1.93
C SER A 372 1.02 -26.02 0.74
N ASP A 373 0.35 -26.96 0.07
CA ASP A 373 0.84 -27.50 -1.20
C ASP A 373 0.79 -26.44 -2.32
N ALA A 374 -0.10 -25.44 -2.19
CA ALA A 374 -0.33 -24.43 -3.22
C ALA A 374 0.71 -23.30 -3.21
N PHE A 375 1.12 -22.83 -2.03
CA PHE A 375 2.08 -21.73 -1.88
C PHE A 375 2.74 -21.78 -0.49
N ASN A 376 4.05 -21.47 -0.45
CA ASN A 376 4.79 -21.19 0.79
C ASN A 376 5.61 -19.93 0.57
N ILE A 377 5.63 -19.03 1.55
CA ILE A 377 6.58 -17.92 1.55
C ILE A 377 8.02 -18.47 1.62
N SER A 378 8.96 -17.79 0.97
CA SER A 378 10.37 -18.15 1.03
C SER A 378 10.85 -18.18 2.49
N GLY A 379 11.55 -19.25 2.87
CA GLY A 379 11.97 -19.52 4.24
C GLY A 379 11.04 -20.44 5.03
N THR A 380 9.93 -20.91 4.45
CA THR A 380 8.98 -21.81 5.13
C THR A 380 8.61 -23.03 4.28
N GLY A 381 8.07 -24.07 4.93
CA GLY A 381 7.59 -25.28 4.26
C GLY A 381 8.60 -25.88 3.27
N HIS A 382 8.16 -26.15 2.05
CA HIS A 382 9.04 -26.69 0.99
C HIS A 382 10.05 -25.67 0.43
N ARG A 383 9.96 -24.39 0.83
CA ARG A 383 10.91 -23.31 0.48
C ARG A 383 11.78 -22.89 1.68
N ALA A 384 11.95 -23.75 2.68
CA ALA A 384 12.72 -23.44 3.89
C ALA A 384 14.22 -23.15 3.63
N ASN A 385 14.80 -23.73 2.57
CA ASN A 385 16.23 -23.64 2.28
C ASN A 385 16.48 -22.65 1.13
N LEU A 386 16.70 -21.38 1.47
CA LEU A 386 17.04 -20.34 0.50
C LEU A 386 18.56 -20.26 0.26
N PRO A 387 19.00 -19.85 -0.95
CA PRO A 387 20.40 -19.47 -1.18
C PRO A 387 20.83 -18.34 -0.23
N PRO A 388 22.13 -18.19 0.08
CA PRO A 388 22.63 -17.03 0.84
C PRO A 388 22.31 -15.71 0.14
N ALA A 389 22.17 -14.64 0.93
CA ALA A 389 21.98 -13.27 0.43
C ALA A 389 23.01 -12.92 -0.65
N VAL A 390 22.56 -12.29 -1.73
CA VAL A 390 23.43 -11.85 -2.84
C VAL A 390 24.10 -10.50 -2.53
N PHE A 391 23.39 -9.63 -1.82
CA PHE A 391 23.82 -8.28 -1.47
C PHE A 391 23.84 -8.13 0.05
N ALA A 392 24.83 -7.40 0.58
CA ALA A 392 24.82 -6.97 1.97
C ALA A 392 23.91 -5.75 2.14
N PRO A 393 23.28 -5.51 3.30
CA PRO A 393 22.40 -4.36 3.51
C PRO A 393 22.99 -3.00 3.11
N GLU A 394 24.28 -2.78 3.38
CA GLU A 394 25.02 -1.56 3.03
C GLU A 394 25.20 -1.31 1.52
N ASP A 395 25.05 -2.36 0.72
CA ASP A 395 25.14 -2.35 -0.74
C ASP A 395 23.76 -2.30 -1.43
N VAL A 396 22.69 -2.16 -0.65
CA VAL A 396 21.32 -1.97 -1.13
C VAL A 396 20.88 -0.52 -0.92
N VAL A 397 20.13 0.02 -1.88
CA VAL A 397 19.40 1.29 -1.72
C VAL A 397 17.96 1.15 -2.17
N LEU A 398 17.03 1.69 -1.38
CA LEU A 398 15.65 1.89 -1.82
C LEU A 398 15.56 3.22 -2.57
N LEU A 399 15.06 3.17 -3.81
CA LEU A 399 14.64 4.35 -4.56
C LEU A 399 13.13 4.48 -4.46
N THR A 400 12.64 5.62 -3.98
CA THR A 400 11.20 5.90 -3.92
C THR A 400 10.90 7.32 -4.39
N ASP A 401 9.62 7.64 -4.55
CA ASP A 401 9.11 8.99 -4.79
C ASP A 401 8.18 9.44 -3.64
N GLY A 402 8.33 8.83 -2.47
CA GLY A 402 7.49 9.07 -1.29
C GLY A 402 6.08 8.48 -1.36
N THR A 403 5.63 7.97 -2.51
CA THR A 403 4.28 7.40 -2.66
C THR A 403 4.18 5.94 -2.21
N CYS A 404 5.31 5.33 -1.83
CA CYS A 404 5.37 4.00 -1.23
C CYS A 404 4.34 3.88 -0.09
N GLY A 405 3.34 3.01 -0.26
CA GLY A 405 2.18 2.88 0.63
C GLY A 405 1.79 1.43 0.92
N SER A 406 0.95 1.21 1.94
CA SER A 406 0.44 -0.10 2.34
C SER A 406 1.59 -1.13 2.48
N THR A 407 1.52 -2.30 1.85
CA THR A 407 2.59 -3.32 1.84
C THR A 407 3.99 -2.79 1.53
N CYS A 408 4.11 -1.77 0.66
CA CYS A 408 5.39 -1.16 0.36
C CYS A 408 6.03 -0.54 1.62
N THR A 409 5.21 0.02 2.52
CA THR A 409 5.70 0.59 3.80
C THR A 409 6.28 -0.48 4.71
N LEU A 410 5.62 -1.63 4.83
CA LEU A 410 6.09 -2.75 5.64
C LEU A 410 7.44 -3.27 5.14
N PHE A 411 7.56 -3.48 3.83
CA PHE A 411 8.83 -3.85 3.21
C PHE A 411 9.90 -2.79 3.43
N ALA A 412 9.61 -1.53 3.08
CA ALA A 412 10.58 -0.45 3.15
C ALA A 412 11.06 -0.20 4.59
N TYR A 413 10.19 -0.33 5.60
CA TYR A 413 10.58 -0.15 6.99
C TYR A 413 11.39 -1.32 7.55
N LEU A 414 11.12 -2.56 7.13
CA LEU A 414 12.03 -3.66 7.44
C LEU A 414 13.44 -3.38 6.88
N MET A 415 13.53 -2.88 5.65
CA MET A 415 14.82 -2.55 5.04
C MET A 415 15.52 -1.38 5.76
N ILE A 416 14.83 -0.26 5.94
CA ILE A 416 15.45 0.97 6.47
C ILE A 416 15.66 0.88 7.99
N GLN A 417 14.64 0.45 8.74
CA GLN A 417 14.67 0.51 10.21
C GLN A 417 15.37 -0.72 10.81
N GLN A 418 15.15 -1.92 10.24
CA GLN A 418 15.75 -3.14 10.79
C GLN A 418 17.17 -3.39 10.26
N LEU A 419 17.45 -3.04 9.00
CA LEU A 419 18.72 -3.35 8.33
C LEU A 419 19.58 -2.15 7.97
N ASP A 420 19.15 -0.93 8.33
CA ASP A 420 19.86 0.33 8.02
C ASP A 420 20.10 0.55 6.51
N VAL A 421 19.28 -0.08 5.66
CA VAL A 421 19.32 0.11 4.21
C VAL A 421 19.01 1.57 3.89
N LYS A 422 19.85 2.19 3.07
CA LYS A 422 19.67 3.59 2.67
C LYS A 422 18.43 3.75 1.80
N ALA A 423 17.75 4.88 1.97
CA ALA A 423 16.69 5.31 1.08
C ALA A 423 17.06 6.62 0.37
N THR A 424 16.83 6.67 -0.94
CA THR A 424 16.97 7.86 -1.77
C THR A 424 15.62 8.17 -2.41
N VAL A 425 15.22 9.45 -2.35
CA VAL A 425 13.92 9.91 -2.89
C VAL A 425 14.07 10.84 -4.07
N VAL A 426 13.14 10.73 -5.02
CA VAL A 426 13.04 11.63 -6.17
C VAL A 426 11.80 12.50 -6.11
N GLY A 427 11.93 13.79 -6.45
CA GLY A 427 10.83 14.74 -6.60
C GLY A 427 10.48 15.53 -5.33
N GLY A 428 9.19 15.66 -5.05
CA GLY A 428 8.60 16.49 -4.01
C GLY A 428 8.40 17.95 -4.46
N ARG A 429 7.83 18.76 -3.56
CA ARG A 429 7.51 20.18 -3.82
C ARG A 429 8.75 20.99 -4.21
N PRO A 430 8.59 22.09 -4.96
CA PRO A 430 9.70 22.91 -5.46
C PRO A 430 10.34 23.74 -4.34
N LYS A 431 10.99 23.08 -3.40
CA LYS A 431 11.73 23.66 -2.28
C LYS A 431 12.86 22.74 -1.84
N ALA A 432 13.97 23.33 -1.38
CA ALA A 432 15.08 22.57 -0.81
C ALA A 432 14.68 21.83 0.47
N GLY A 433 15.56 20.94 0.94
CA GLY A 433 15.39 20.18 2.18
C GLY A 433 14.92 18.74 1.98
N LYS A 434 14.65 18.10 3.12
CA LYS A 434 14.35 16.67 3.23
C LYS A 434 12.99 16.33 2.63
N MET A 435 12.83 15.05 2.30
CA MET A 435 11.58 14.44 1.88
C MET A 435 11.53 13.03 2.47
N GLN A 436 10.33 12.57 2.80
CA GLN A 436 10.09 11.26 3.36
C GLN A 436 10.23 10.16 2.30
N SER A 437 10.83 9.02 2.68
CA SER A 437 10.98 7.86 1.79
C SER A 437 9.69 7.08 1.57
N VAL A 438 8.79 7.10 2.54
CA VAL A 438 7.58 6.28 2.57
C VAL A 438 6.48 7.14 3.16
N ALA A 439 5.48 7.56 2.40
CA ALA A 439 4.44 8.46 2.90
C ALA A 439 3.04 8.18 2.32
N GLY A 440 2.83 6.97 1.81
CA GLY A 440 1.49 6.42 1.65
C GLY A 440 0.85 6.10 3.00
N VAL A 441 -0.26 5.35 3.00
CA VAL A 441 -0.83 4.85 4.26
C VAL A 441 0.14 3.83 4.86
N GLU A 442 0.75 4.17 6.00
CA GLU A 442 1.80 3.38 6.68
C GLU A 442 1.25 2.42 7.76
N GLY A 443 -0.02 2.03 7.61
CA GLY A 443 -0.62 0.99 8.45
C GLY A 443 -0.37 -0.41 7.92
N ALA A 444 -0.59 -1.41 8.76
CA ALA A 444 -0.41 -2.81 8.39
C ALA A 444 -1.61 -3.40 7.63
N GLN A 445 -2.82 -2.84 7.78
CA GLN A 445 -4.01 -3.40 7.13
C GLN A 445 -5.22 -2.44 7.07
N VAL A 446 -5.88 -2.43 5.91
CA VAL A 446 -7.16 -1.74 5.69
C VAL A 446 -8.35 -2.65 6.06
N PHE A 447 -9.33 -2.10 6.76
CA PHE A 447 -10.64 -2.71 6.96
C PHE A 447 -11.68 -1.98 6.11
N PHE A 448 -12.19 -2.65 5.10
CA PHE A 448 -13.23 -2.09 4.23
C PHE A 448 -14.56 -2.03 4.98
N LEU A 449 -15.34 -0.97 4.71
CA LEU A 449 -16.64 -0.76 5.36
C LEU A 449 -17.62 -1.94 5.17
N PRO A 450 -17.70 -2.62 4.00
CA PRO A 450 -18.58 -3.79 3.83
C PRO A 450 -18.14 -4.97 4.70
N SER A 451 -16.84 -5.15 4.92
CA SER A 451 -16.32 -6.20 5.80
C SER A 451 -16.65 -5.91 7.27
N LEU A 452 -16.59 -4.63 7.69
CA LEU A 452 -17.00 -4.20 9.02
C LEU A 452 -18.50 -4.42 9.26
N GLN A 453 -19.35 -4.03 8.29
CA GLN A 453 -20.78 -4.31 8.35
C GLN A 453 -21.04 -5.82 8.45
N SER A 454 -20.48 -6.60 7.51
CA SER A 454 -20.68 -8.06 7.47
C SER A 454 -20.29 -8.75 8.77
N ALA A 455 -19.17 -8.34 9.38
CA ALA A 455 -18.76 -8.84 10.69
C ALA A 455 -19.75 -8.45 11.80
N ALA A 456 -20.23 -7.21 11.80
CA ALA A 456 -21.22 -6.74 12.78
C ALA A 456 -22.55 -7.50 12.65
N THR A 457 -23.08 -7.64 11.43
CA THR A 457 -24.29 -8.44 11.13
C THR A 457 -24.15 -9.88 11.63
N ALA A 458 -23.02 -10.51 11.36
CA ALA A 458 -22.75 -11.88 11.78
C ALA A 458 -22.68 -12.02 13.31
N VAL A 459 -22.04 -11.07 13.99
CA VAL A 459 -21.99 -11.04 15.46
C VAL A 459 -23.39 -10.85 16.06
N LEU A 460 -24.18 -9.90 15.56
CA LEU A 460 -25.56 -9.68 16.04
C LEU A 460 -26.48 -10.87 15.74
N THR A 461 -26.21 -11.65 14.68
CA THR A 461 -26.93 -12.89 14.39
C THR A 461 -26.64 -13.98 15.42
N LEU A 462 -25.39 -14.07 15.90
CA LEU A 462 -24.96 -15.07 16.89
C LEU A 462 -25.29 -14.66 18.33
N SER A 463 -25.31 -13.36 18.62
CA SER A 463 -25.60 -12.77 19.93
C SER A 463 -26.61 -11.61 19.82
N PRO A 464 -27.90 -11.89 19.59
CA PRO A 464 -28.93 -10.87 19.35
C PRO A 464 -29.13 -9.89 20.51
N GLU A 465 -28.76 -10.27 21.74
CA GLU A 465 -28.79 -9.43 22.93
C GLU A 465 -27.85 -8.21 22.86
N LEU A 466 -26.85 -8.24 21.97
CA LEU A 466 -25.96 -7.11 21.71
C LEU A 466 -26.59 -6.07 20.77
N ASN A 467 -27.74 -6.36 20.16
CA ASN A 467 -28.45 -5.43 19.30
C ASN A 467 -29.19 -4.38 20.14
N GLN A 468 -28.44 -3.42 20.67
CA GLN A 468 -28.96 -2.29 21.44
C GLN A 468 -29.00 -1.05 20.56
N THR A 469 -30.06 -0.25 20.71
CA THR A 469 -30.19 1.05 20.06
C THR A 469 -28.96 1.90 20.33
N ASP A 470 -28.43 2.54 19.29
CA ASP A 470 -27.23 3.39 19.32
C ASP A 470 -25.90 2.69 19.70
N SER A 471 -25.86 1.35 19.79
CA SER A 471 -24.60 0.62 19.95
C SER A 471 -23.72 0.68 18.70
N GLU A 472 -22.40 0.58 18.87
CA GLU A 472 -21.48 0.60 17.73
C GLU A 472 -21.75 -0.55 16.74
N LEU A 473 -22.10 -1.74 17.23
CA LEU A 473 -22.43 -2.89 16.37
C LEU A 473 -23.71 -2.65 15.56
N ALA A 474 -24.76 -2.12 16.18
CA ALA A 474 -26.00 -1.79 15.47
C ALA A 474 -25.76 -0.74 14.37
N LEU A 475 -24.95 0.30 14.66
CA LEU A 475 -24.59 1.32 13.68
C LEU A 475 -23.78 0.76 12.48
N LEU A 476 -22.88 -0.19 12.74
CA LEU A 476 -22.13 -0.88 11.68
C LEU A 476 -23.04 -1.78 10.84
N ASP A 477 -23.89 -2.59 11.48
CA ASP A 477 -24.87 -3.48 10.84
C ASP A 477 -25.85 -2.71 9.96
N GLU A 478 -26.33 -1.56 10.47
CA GLU A 478 -27.16 -0.64 9.72
C GLU A 478 -26.50 -0.21 8.42
N GLY A 479 -25.18 -0.22 8.26
CA GLY A 479 -24.52 0.07 6.99
C GLY A 479 -24.76 1.50 6.48
N TYR A 480 -25.04 2.45 7.38
CA TYR A 480 -25.33 3.83 7.02
C TYR A 480 -24.24 4.49 6.17
N ALA A 481 -22.97 4.24 6.52
CA ALA A 481 -21.82 4.74 5.77
C ALA A 481 -21.77 4.19 4.33
N LEU A 482 -22.21 2.94 4.11
CA LEU A 482 -22.27 2.30 2.80
C LEU A 482 -23.37 2.93 1.94
N ARG A 483 -24.56 3.15 2.52
CA ARG A 483 -25.68 3.80 1.81
C ARG A 483 -25.38 5.25 1.42
N ARG A 484 -24.47 5.92 2.13
CA ARG A 484 -24.04 7.29 1.84
C ARG A 484 -22.75 7.39 1.02
N ALA A 485 -22.14 6.26 0.65
CA ALA A 485 -20.93 6.29 -0.16
C ALA A 485 -21.19 6.91 -1.53
N ALA A 486 -20.36 7.87 -1.93
CA ALA A 486 -20.44 8.50 -3.25
C ALA A 486 -20.18 7.50 -4.39
N ASN A 487 -19.45 6.41 -4.10
CA ASN A 487 -19.29 5.26 -4.97
C ASN A 487 -19.65 3.99 -4.20
N PRO A 488 -20.87 3.45 -4.34
CA PRO A 488 -21.29 2.26 -3.61
C PRO A 488 -20.45 1.01 -3.95
N ALA A 489 -19.81 0.97 -5.12
CA ALA A 489 -18.90 -0.12 -5.51
C ALA A 489 -17.52 -0.06 -4.82
N SER A 490 -17.16 1.11 -4.25
CA SER A 490 -15.96 1.28 -3.44
C SER A 490 -16.27 2.27 -2.32
N PRO A 491 -16.98 1.82 -1.27
CA PRO A 491 -17.51 2.70 -0.24
C PRO A 491 -16.45 3.21 0.75
N GLY A 492 -15.20 2.79 0.57
CA GLY A 492 -14.07 3.18 1.41
C GLY A 492 -13.74 2.16 2.50
N GLY A 493 -12.79 2.53 3.33
CA GLY A 493 -12.29 1.72 4.44
C GLY A 493 -11.52 2.56 5.44
N VAL A 494 -11.13 1.94 6.54
CA VAL A 494 -10.31 2.53 7.58
C VAL A 494 -8.97 1.81 7.66
N ASN A 495 -7.92 2.52 8.05
CA ASN A 495 -6.70 1.84 8.49
C ASN A 495 -7.01 1.12 9.81
N GLY A 496 -7.29 -0.18 9.75
CA GLY A 496 -7.77 -0.96 10.89
C GLY A 496 -6.64 -1.41 11.81
N LYS A 497 -5.42 -1.53 11.26
CA LYS A 497 -4.27 -2.10 11.95
C LYS A 497 -3.06 -1.16 11.86
N ASN A 498 -2.64 -0.67 13.01
CA ASN A 498 -1.43 0.13 13.14
C ASN A 498 -0.19 -0.76 13.01
N ALA A 499 0.88 -0.22 12.45
CA ALA A 499 2.20 -0.83 12.44
C ALA A 499 3.16 0.02 13.28
N PHE A 500 4.13 -0.60 13.94
CA PHE A 500 5.08 0.08 14.82
C PHE A 500 6.53 -0.19 14.44
N MET A 501 7.38 0.79 14.72
CA MET A 501 8.83 0.65 14.65
C MET A 501 9.35 -0.14 15.85
N LYS A 502 10.42 -0.90 15.66
CA LYS A 502 11.05 -1.70 16.71
C LYS A 502 11.45 -0.90 17.96
N GLY A 503 11.92 0.34 17.80
CA GLY A 503 12.37 1.21 18.89
C GLY A 503 11.29 2.09 19.53
N ASP A 504 10.07 2.11 18.99
CA ASP A 504 9.00 3.01 19.47
C ASP A 504 7.65 2.28 19.51
N ALA A 505 7.22 1.90 20.71
CA ALA A 505 5.91 1.29 20.93
C ALA A 505 4.77 2.32 21.02
N GLU A 506 5.04 3.62 21.18
CA GLU A 506 4.00 4.62 21.42
C GLU A 506 3.51 5.30 20.14
N THR A 507 4.35 5.41 19.12
CA THR A 507 4.00 6.12 17.89
C THR A 507 3.81 5.14 16.72
N PRO A 508 2.56 4.92 16.28
CA PRO A 508 2.31 4.20 15.04
C PRO A 508 3.03 4.84 13.84
N LEU A 509 3.50 4.02 12.89
CA LEU A 509 4.27 4.45 11.72
C LEU A 509 3.57 5.56 10.94
N GLN A 510 2.25 5.49 10.76
CA GLN A 510 1.47 6.50 10.03
C GLN A 510 1.50 7.93 10.62
N PHE A 511 2.05 8.11 11.82
CA PHE A 511 2.24 9.42 12.44
C PHE A 511 3.72 9.82 12.55
N LEU A 512 4.63 9.00 12.01
CA LEU A 512 6.06 9.26 12.03
C LEU A 512 6.51 9.91 10.73
N TYR A 513 7.44 10.86 10.88
CA TYR A 513 8.15 11.41 9.75
C TYR A 513 9.51 10.75 9.61
N GLN A 514 9.74 10.03 8.51
CA GLN A 514 11.00 9.36 8.20
C GLN A 514 11.63 9.91 6.91
N ALA A 515 12.52 10.89 7.06
CA ALA A 515 13.29 11.43 5.96
C ALA A 515 14.17 10.36 5.30
N ALA A 516 14.24 10.39 3.98
CA ALA A 516 15.23 9.65 3.21
C ALA A 516 16.66 10.17 3.48
N ASN A 517 17.66 9.34 3.19
CA ASN A 517 19.07 9.70 3.34
C ASN A 517 19.52 10.75 2.31
N CYS A 518 18.86 10.78 1.16
CA CYS A 518 19.10 11.76 0.11
C CYS A 518 17.82 12.05 -0.66
N ARG A 519 17.64 13.30 -1.08
CA ARG A 519 16.61 13.72 -2.05
C ARG A 519 17.26 14.30 -3.29
N PHE A 520 16.73 14.00 -4.47
CA PHE A 520 16.99 14.74 -5.70
C PHE A 520 15.69 15.06 -6.44
N PHE A 521 15.72 16.00 -7.37
CA PHE A 521 14.59 16.33 -8.23
C PHE A 521 14.71 15.67 -9.61
N TYR A 522 13.58 15.43 -10.26
CA TYR A 522 13.58 14.99 -11.67
C TYR A 522 14.28 16.03 -12.55
N THR A 523 15.26 15.60 -13.34
CA THR A 523 15.72 16.36 -14.51
C THR A 523 14.87 16.03 -15.72
N LYS A 524 15.07 16.77 -16.82
CA LYS A 524 14.38 16.52 -18.08
C LYS A 524 14.55 15.07 -18.55
N GLU A 525 15.77 14.55 -18.52
CA GLU A 525 16.14 13.23 -19.02
C GLU A 525 15.45 12.12 -18.22
N MET A 526 15.33 12.33 -16.91
CA MET A 526 14.72 11.39 -15.97
C MET A 526 13.21 11.18 -16.18
N LEU A 527 12.52 12.09 -16.87
CA LEU A 527 11.09 11.92 -17.16
C LEU A 527 10.80 10.91 -18.28
N PHE A 528 11.79 10.58 -19.11
CA PHE A 528 11.61 9.73 -20.30
C PHE A 528 12.00 8.27 -20.08
N GLY A 529 12.44 7.92 -18.88
CA GLY A 529 12.74 6.55 -18.51
C GLY A 529 13.53 6.47 -17.20
N PRO A 530 13.59 5.27 -16.60
CA PRO A 530 14.13 5.10 -15.27
C PRO A 530 15.67 5.10 -15.23
N GLY A 531 16.34 4.85 -16.35
CA GLY A 531 17.80 4.63 -16.38
C GLY A 531 18.62 5.77 -15.78
N GLU A 532 18.26 7.02 -16.08
CA GLU A 532 18.94 8.20 -15.51
C GLU A 532 18.55 8.45 -14.04
N VAL A 533 17.34 8.02 -13.62
CA VAL A 533 16.91 8.07 -12.21
C VAL A 533 17.71 7.06 -11.39
N TRP A 534 17.88 5.83 -11.89
CA TRP A 534 18.67 4.79 -11.24
C TRP A 534 20.13 5.19 -11.10
N LYS A 535 20.75 5.74 -12.15
CA LYS A 535 22.12 6.28 -12.07
C LYS A 535 22.22 7.37 -11.01
N ARG A 536 21.26 8.30 -11.00
CA ARG A 536 21.23 9.36 -9.99
C ARG A 536 21.09 8.81 -8.58
N ALA A 537 20.27 7.79 -8.38
CA ALA A 537 20.11 7.12 -7.09
C ALA A 537 21.42 6.47 -6.63
N VAL A 538 22.14 5.79 -7.53
CA VAL A 538 23.49 5.24 -7.25
C VAL A 538 24.45 6.34 -6.84
N ASP A 539 24.52 7.42 -7.62
CA ASP A 539 25.46 8.51 -7.41
C ASP A 539 25.20 9.31 -6.13
N ALA A 540 23.93 9.54 -5.84
CA ALA A 540 23.43 10.15 -4.62
C ALA A 540 23.70 9.32 -3.36
N THR A 541 23.89 8.00 -3.52
CA THR A 541 24.02 7.08 -2.39
C THR A 541 25.48 6.71 -2.10
N TRP A 542 26.25 6.42 -3.15
CA TRP A 542 27.60 5.84 -3.02
C TRP A 542 28.72 6.64 -3.69
N THR A 543 28.44 7.42 -4.75
CA THR A 543 29.48 8.13 -5.52
C THR A 543 29.84 9.48 -4.91
N ASP A 544 28.91 10.44 -4.95
CA ASP A 544 29.11 11.78 -4.39
C ASP A 544 27.79 12.37 -3.87
N PRO A 545 27.31 11.92 -2.70
CA PRO A 545 26.08 12.42 -2.11
C PRO A 545 26.06 13.95 -1.91
N ALA A 546 27.22 14.61 -1.79
CA ALA A 546 27.26 16.05 -1.63
C ALA A 546 26.90 16.80 -2.92
N ALA A 547 27.28 16.26 -4.07
CA ALA A 547 26.98 16.84 -5.37
C ALA A 547 25.57 16.52 -5.88
N PHE A 548 25.04 15.34 -5.52
CA PHE A 548 23.82 14.82 -6.15
C PHE A 548 22.55 14.98 -5.31
N CYS A 549 22.67 15.24 -4.00
CA CYS A 549 21.55 15.50 -3.11
C CYS A 549 21.20 17.00 -3.05
N VAL A 550 19.90 17.29 -2.93
CA VAL A 550 19.36 18.64 -2.69
C VAL A 550 19.94 19.20 -1.39
N GLU A 551 20.21 20.51 -1.38
CA GLU A 551 20.68 21.22 -0.19
C GLU A 551 19.80 20.95 1.03
N GLY A 552 20.42 20.60 2.16
CA GLY A 552 19.72 20.30 3.41
C GLY A 552 18.92 19.00 3.43
N SER A 553 19.00 18.16 2.39
CA SER A 553 18.23 16.90 2.32
C SER A 553 18.93 15.67 2.90
N ARG A 554 20.24 15.75 3.18
CA ARG A 554 21.04 14.60 3.61
C ARG A 554 20.75 14.21 5.06
N VAL A 555 20.55 12.92 5.30
CA VAL A 555 20.32 12.32 6.63
C VAL A 555 21.20 11.08 6.79
N SER A 556 21.88 10.95 7.94
CA SER A 556 22.68 9.76 8.27
C SER A 556 21.78 8.55 8.53
N THR A 557 22.26 7.36 8.20
CA THR A 557 21.65 6.11 8.69
C THR A 557 22.04 5.94 10.16
N ASN A 558 21.08 5.65 11.04
CA ASN A 558 21.28 5.43 12.48
C ASN A 558 20.00 4.85 13.11
N MET A 559 19.32 3.90 12.45
CA MET A 559 18.04 3.38 12.96
C MET A 559 18.12 1.93 13.46
N SER A 560 19.05 1.12 12.97
CA SER A 560 19.13 -0.32 13.30
C SER A 560 19.71 -0.65 14.67
N ALA A 561 20.34 0.33 15.35
CA ALA A 561 21.00 0.13 16.65
C ALA A 561 20.04 0.14 17.85
N GLU A 562 18.74 0.39 17.64
CA GLU A 562 17.77 0.43 18.72
C GLU A 562 17.30 -0.98 19.12
N GLU A 563 17.48 -1.29 20.41
CA GLU A 563 16.84 -2.46 21.02
C GLU A 563 15.32 -2.33 20.90
N ALA A 564 14.61 -3.47 20.88
CA ALA A 564 13.16 -3.42 20.84
C ALA A 564 12.63 -2.72 22.11
N ASP A 565 11.70 -1.77 21.95
CA ASP A 565 11.10 -1.07 23.08
C ASP A 565 10.49 -2.09 24.04
N GLY A 566 10.92 -2.06 25.30
CA GLY A 566 10.47 -2.97 26.34
C GLY A 566 8.94 -2.97 26.51
N LYS A 567 8.26 -1.89 26.11
CA LYS A 567 6.80 -1.75 26.15
C LYS A 567 6.05 -2.77 25.29
N PHE A 568 6.67 -3.26 24.21
CA PHE A 568 6.10 -4.34 23.40
C PHE A 568 5.87 -5.63 24.22
N PHE A 569 6.61 -5.81 25.32
CA PHE A 569 6.68 -7.05 26.10
C PHE A 569 6.17 -6.92 27.53
N LEU A 570 5.61 -5.77 27.92
CA LEU A 570 5.17 -5.55 29.32
C LEU A 570 4.05 -6.52 29.71
N ASN A 571 3.09 -6.76 28.82
CA ASN A 571 1.95 -7.61 29.09
C ASN A 571 2.30 -9.11 29.01
N SER A 572 3.31 -9.51 28.24
CA SER A 572 3.77 -10.91 28.18
C SER A 572 4.55 -11.32 29.44
N LYS A 573 5.33 -10.40 30.03
CA LYS A 573 6.09 -10.66 31.28
C LYS A 573 5.19 -10.87 32.51
N ILE A 574 4.08 -10.14 32.62
CA ILE A 574 3.12 -10.31 33.72
C ILE A 574 2.45 -11.71 33.67
N ARG A 575 2.30 -12.29 32.47
CA ARG A 575 1.75 -13.64 32.27
C ARG A 575 2.77 -14.75 32.56
N ALA A 576 4.05 -14.54 32.26
CA ALA A 576 5.11 -15.49 32.60
C ALA A 576 5.28 -15.68 34.12
N ASP A 577 5.14 -14.60 34.90
CA ASP A 577 5.24 -14.66 36.37
C ASP A 577 3.98 -15.26 37.04
N SER A 578 2.83 -15.24 36.36
CA SER A 578 1.58 -15.84 36.86
C SER A 578 1.35 -17.29 36.40
N ALA A 579 2.08 -17.78 35.40
CA ALA A 579 2.01 -19.15 34.88
C ALA A 579 2.86 -20.18 35.67
N GLY A 580 3.39 -19.82 36.84
CA GLY A 580 4.22 -20.67 37.72
C GLY A 580 3.50 -21.87 38.38
N VAL A 581 2.44 -22.41 37.78
CA VAL A 581 1.82 -23.68 38.18
C VAL A 581 1.75 -24.58 36.95
N ALA A 582 2.72 -25.50 36.86
CA ALA A 582 2.85 -26.47 35.79
C ALA A 582 1.61 -27.36 35.68
N VAL A 583 1.05 -27.45 34.47
CA VAL A 583 0.23 -28.59 34.05
C VAL A 583 0.95 -29.27 32.88
N ALA A 584 1.50 -30.45 33.16
CA ALA A 584 1.98 -31.37 32.15
C ALA A 584 0.78 -31.88 31.34
N GLY A 585 0.76 -31.58 30.04
CA GLY A 585 -0.28 -32.03 29.12
C GLY A 585 0.34 -32.39 27.77
N SER A 586 0.23 -33.67 27.42
CA SER A 586 0.74 -34.34 26.23
C SER A 586 0.45 -33.62 24.92
N GLY A 587 1.46 -33.57 24.05
CA GLY A 587 1.37 -33.08 22.68
C GLY A 587 0.33 -33.84 21.86
N GLY A 588 -0.78 -33.18 21.57
CA GLY A 588 -1.60 -33.41 20.39
C GLY A 588 -1.48 -32.16 19.54
N ALA A 589 -0.75 -32.24 18.42
CA ALA A 589 -0.76 -31.20 17.41
C ALA A 589 -2.19 -31.11 16.86
N VAL A 590 -2.94 -30.10 17.32
CA VAL A 590 -4.13 -29.65 16.59
C VAL A 590 -3.59 -29.16 15.25
N ARG A 591 -3.75 -29.97 14.20
CA ARG A 591 -3.67 -29.49 12.82
C ARG A 591 -4.83 -28.51 12.65
N ALA A 592 -4.61 -27.27 13.07
CA ALA A 592 -5.46 -26.18 12.66
C ALA A 592 -5.25 -26.07 11.14
N VAL A 593 -6.23 -26.54 10.38
CA VAL A 593 -6.43 -26.06 9.01
C VAL A 593 -6.98 -24.64 9.18
N LEU A 594 -6.13 -23.72 9.61
CA LEU A 594 -6.33 -22.31 9.31
C LEU A 594 -6.06 -22.24 7.81
N VAL A 595 -7.13 -22.14 7.02
CA VAL A 595 -7.01 -21.59 5.68
C VAL A 595 -6.46 -20.20 5.91
N GLY A 596 -5.16 -20.00 5.68
CA GLY A 596 -4.50 -18.72 5.83
C GLY A 596 -5.37 -17.66 5.21
N PHE A 597 -5.88 -16.77 6.05
CA PHE A 597 -6.73 -15.68 5.63
C PHE A 597 -5.91 -14.77 4.76
N LEU A 598 -5.97 -15.07 3.46
CA LEU A 598 -5.40 -14.29 2.40
C LEU A 598 -6.27 -13.07 2.24
N VAL A 599 -5.96 -12.05 3.04
CA VAL A 599 -6.60 -10.75 2.92
C VAL A 599 -6.14 -10.12 1.60
N VAL A 600 -6.98 -10.31 0.59
CA VAL A 600 -6.90 -9.66 -0.72
C VAL A 600 -7.36 -8.22 -0.52
N ALA A 601 -6.42 -7.32 -0.24
CA ALA A 601 -6.65 -5.88 -0.33
C ALA A 601 -6.06 -5.37 -1.65
N VAL A 602 -6.83 -5.45 -2.73
CA VAL A 602 -6.48 -4.81 -4.00
C VAL A 602 -6.98 -3.38 -3.95
N MET A 603 -6.07 -2.41 -3.83
CA MET A 603 -6.38 -1.02 -4.14
C MET A 603 -6.27 -0.84 -5.65
N VAL A 604 -7.40 -0.81 -6.35
CA VAL A 604 -7.44 -0.30 -7.73
C VAL A 604 -7.43 1.22 -7.63
N PHE A 605 -6.25 1.83 -7.80
CA PHE A 605 -6.12 3.27 -7.94
C PHE A 605 -6.62 3.66 -9.35
N VAL A 606 -7.74 4.37 -9.43
CA VAL A 606 -8.23 5.02 -10.66
C VAL A 606 -8.01 6.51 -10.55
#